data_AF-A0A0D5ZJP6-F1
#
_entry.id   AF-A0A0D5ZJP6-F1
#
_cell.length_a   1.000
_cell.length_b   1.000
_cell.length_c   1.000
_cell.angle_alpha   90.00
_cell.angle_beta   90.00
_cell.angle_gamma   90.00
#
_symmetry.space_group_name_H-M   'P 1'
#
loop_
_entity.id
_entity.type
_entity.pdbx_description
1 polymer ?
#
loop_
_entity_poly.entity_id
_entity_poly.type
_entity_poly.pdbx_seq_one_letter_code
_entity_poly.pdbx_strand_id
1 'polypeptide(L)'
;MKGYKRKIIFWAILTVVSLIAIILLSVLLSTVQPTLDLADEVELDSKIKNLYNSVKAYSIGGVAFFSILFLMGSVITYSGIKSWRYSEMLM
;
A
#
# COMPACT_ATOMS: atom_id res chain seq x y z
N MET A 1 20.32 22.46 -9.79
CA MET A 1 19.55 21.39 -9.11
C MET A 1 18.22 21.91 -8.50
N LYS A 2 17.48 22.81 -9.15
CA LYS A 2 16.21 23.32 -8.62
C LYS A 2 15.10 22.28 -8.87
N GLY A 3 14.47 21.77 -7.81
CA GLY A 3 13.34 20.84 -7.89
C GLY A 3 13.59 19.43 -7.33
N TYR A 4 14.84 19.04 -7.06
CA TYR A 4 15.16 17.73 -6.48
C TYR A 4 14.51 17.54 -5.09
N LYS A 5 14.57 18.58 -4.24
CA LYS A 5 13.91 18.60 -2.91
C LYS A 5 12.40 18.37 -3.01
N ARG A 6 11.74 18.97 -4.02
CA ARG A 6 10.29 18.81 -4.24
C ARG A 6 9.93 17.39 -4.66
N LYS A 7 10.77 16.73 -5.47
CA LYS A 7 10.59 15.31 -5.82
C LYS A 7 10.70 14.40 -4.61
N ILE A 8 11.67 14.62 -3.73
CA ILE A 8 11.84 13.83 -2.49
C ILE A 8 10.60 13.96 -1.59
N ILE A 9 10.09 15.18 -1.42
CA ILE A 9 8.87 15.43 -0.63
C ILE A 9 7.67 14.69 -1.24
N PHE A 10 7.52 14.72 -2.57
CA PHE A 10 6.46 13.98 -3.25
C PHE A 10 6.56 12.47 -3.01
N TRP A 11 7.76 11.90 -3.13
CA TRP A 11 8.00 10.49 -2.81
C TRP A 11 7.72 10.18 -1.33
N ALA A 12 8.11 11.05 -0.40
CA ALA A 12 7.83 10.86 1.03
C ALA A 12 6.32 10.82 1.32
N ILE A 13 5.54 11.73 0.72
CA ILE A 13 4.07 11.73 0.83
C ILE A 13 3.50 10.45 0.23
N LEU A 14 3.97 10.03 -0.94
CA LEU A 14 3.52 8.80 -1.60
C LEU A 14 3.78 7.56 -0.73
N THR A 15 4.91 7.50 -0.04
CA THR A 15 5.23 6.42 0.91
C THR A 15 4.24 6.38 2.07
N VAL A 16 3.88 7.54 2.65
CA VAL A 16 2.88 7.63 3.72
C VAL A 16 1.50 7.20 3.23
N VAL A 17 1.07 7.66 2.06
CA VAL A 17 -0.21 7.25 1.44
C VAL A 17 -0.24 5.75 1.19
N SER A 18 0.87 5.18 0.71
CA SER A 18 0.97 3.72 0.48
C SER A 18 0.84 2.94 1.78
N LEU A 19 1.42 3.43 2.88
CA LEU A 19 1.27 2.81 4.20
C LEU A 19 -0.19 2.81 4.67
N ILE A 20 -0.89 3.93 4.53
CA ILE A 20 -2.32 4.03 4.87
C ILE A 20 -3.16 3.06 4.03
N ALA A 21 -2.88 2.96 2.73
CA ALA A 21 -3.57 2.05 1.83
C ALA A 21 -3.37 0.57 2.22
N ILE A 22 -2.14 0.17 2.60
CA ILE A 22 -1.86 -1.18 3.10
C ILE A 22 -2.71 -1.49 4.34
N ILE A 23 -2.76 -0.56 5.30
CA ILE A 23 -3.53 -0.73 6.55
C ILE A 23 -5.03 -0.91 6.23
N LEU A 24 -5.59 -0.02 5.41
CA LEU A 24 -7.02 -0.07 5.05
C LEU A 24 -7.38 -1.37 4.33
N LEU A 25 -6.57 -1.79 3.35
CA LEU A 25 -6.81 -3.03 2.62
C LEU A 25 -6.62 -4.27 3.51
N SER A 26 -5.67 -4.24 4.45
CA SER A 26 -5.49 -5.31 5.41
C SER A 26 -6.68 -5.44 6.37
N VAL A 27 -7.23 -4.32 6.84
CA VAL A 27 -8.46 -4.31 7.65
C VAL A 27 -9.63 -4.87 6.84
N LEU A 28 -9.78 -4.45 5.58
CA LEU A 28 -10.84 -4.96 4.71
C LEU A 28 -10.71 -6.47 4.45
N LEU A 29 -9.48 -6.98 4.31
CA LEU A 29 -9.24 -8.42 4.19
C LEU A 29 -9.69 -9.17 5.45
N SER A 30 -9.39 -8.61 6.63
CA SER A 30 -9.74 -9.23 7.92
C SER A 30 -11.24 -9.32 8.17
N THR A 31 -12.04 -8.44 7.57
CA THR A 31 -13.50 -8.46 7.70
C THR A 31 -14.16 -9.38 6.67
N VAL A 32 -13.58 -9.46 5.46
CA VAL A 32 -14.08 -10.31 4.36
C VAL A 32 -13.84 -11.79 4.63
N GLN A 33 -12.71 -12.16 5.24
CA GLN A 33 -12.35 -13.55 5.50
C GLN A 33 -13.40 -14.34 6.33
N PRO A 34 -13.81 -13.88 7.52
CA PRO A 34 -14.80 -14.63 8.32
C PRO A 34 -16.19 -14.68 7.65
N THR A 35 -16.53 -13.70 6.81
CA THR A 35 -17.80 -13.73 6.05
C THR A 35 -17.78 -14.80 4.97
N LEU A 36 -16.63 -15.02 4.33
CA LEU A 36 -16.43 -16.09 3.36
C LEU A 36 -16.40 -17.47 4.02
N ASP A 37 -15.80 -17.59 5.20
CA ASP A 37 -15.74 -18.86 5.94
C ASP A 37 -17.15 -19.32 6.37
N LEU A 38 -18.00 -18.39 6.84
CA LEU A 38 -19.42 -18.66 7.13
C LEU A 38 -20.23 -19.00 5.87
N ALA A 39 -19.83 -18.50 4.70
CA ALA A 39 -20.46 -18.80 3.42
C ALA A 39 -20.10 -20.16 2.84
N ASP A 40 -19.09 -20.84 3.39
CA ASP A 40 -18.82 -22.24 3.09
C ASP A 40 -19.64 -23.18 4.00
N GLU A 41 -20.07 -22.74 5.19
CA GLU A 41 -20.92 -23.54 6.08
C GLU A 41 -22.43 -23.39 5.80
N VAL A 42 -22.85 -22.30 5.17
CA VAL A 42 -24.25 -22.02 4.83
C VAL A 42 -24.34 -21.75 3.33
N GLU A 43 -25.27 -22.40 2.61
CA GLU A 43 -25.48 -22.21 1.16
C GLU A 43 -25.86 -20.75 0.86
N LEU A 44 -24.83 -19.92 0.67
CA LEU A 44 -24.95 -18.53 0.24
C LEU A 44 -25.05 -18.47 -1.28
N ASP A 45 -25.90 -17.58 -1.79
CA ASP A 45 -26.09 -17.40 -3.22
C ASP A 45 -24.74 -17.20 -3.94
N SER A 46 -24.55 -17.95 -5.02
CA SER A 46 -23.31 -18.00 -5.82
C SER A 46 -22.83 -16.62 -6.27
N LYS A 47 -23.77 -15.69 -6.47
CA LYS A 47 -23.48 -14.29 -6.85
C LYS A 47 -22.79 -13.52 -5.71
N ILE A 48 -23.20 -13.75 -4.46
CA ILE A 48 -22.60 -13.14 -3.27
C ILE A 48 -21.20 -13.71 -3.06
N LYS A 49 -21.04 -15.04 -3.17
CA LYS A 49 -19.74 -15.72 -3.04
C LYS A 49 -18.71 -15.21 -4.06
N ASN A 50 -19.11 -15.03 -5.31
CA ASN A 50 -18.25 -14.49 -6.36
C ASN A 50 -17.86 -13.03 -6.12
N LEU A 51 -18.77 -12.20 -5.59
CA LEU A 51 -18.47 -10.82 -5.23
C LEU A 51 -17.40 -10.75 -4.13
N TYR A 52 -17.59 -11.48 -3.03
CA TYR A 52 -16.64 -11.50 -1.91
C TYR A 52 -15.28 -12.06 -2.30
N ASN A 53 -15.23 -13.11 -3.13
CA ASN A 53 -13.97 -13.63 -3.68
C ASN A 53 -13.27 -12.60 -4.57
N SER A 54 -14.01 -11.85 -5.39
CA SER A 54 -13.44 -10.78 -6.20
C SER A 54 -12.85 -9.68 -5.32
N VAL A 55 -13.59 -9.23 -4.31
CA VAL A 55 -13.12 -8.22 -3.34
C VAL A 55 -11.85 -8.70 -2.64
N LYS A 56 -11.83 -9.95 -2.15
CA LYS A 56 -10.64 -10.57 -1.54
C LYS A 56 -9.43 -10.54 -2.48
N ALA A 57 -9.61 -10.97 -3.74
CA ALA A 57 -8.54 -10.98 -4.73
C ALA A 57 -8.00 -9.56 -5.01
N TYR A 58 -8.89 -8.57 -5.19
CA TYR A 58 -8.49 -7.17 -5.37
C TYR A 58 -7.79 -6.59 -4.15
N SER A 59 -8.24 -6.93 -2.94
CA SER A 59 -7.60 -6.47 -1.71
C SER A 59 -6.21 -7.04 -1.54
N ILE A 60 -6.00 -8.34 -1.81
CA ILE A 60 -4.66 -8.96 -1.79
C ILE A 60 -3.75 -8.31 -2.83
N GLY A 61 -4.24 -8.13 -4.06
CA GLY A 61 -3.50 -7.46 -5.12
C GLY A 61 -3.12 -6.02 -4.76
N GLY A 62 -4.04 -5.28 -4.15
CA GLY A 62 -3.80 -3.94 -3.64
C GLY A 62 -2.75 -3.91 -2.53
N VAL A 63 -2.84 -4.80 -1.54
CA VAL A 63 -1.84 -4.90 -0.46
C VAL A 63 -0.46 -5.16 -1.04
N ALA A 64 -0.34 -6.10 -1.98
CA ALA A 64 0.93 -6.41 -2.63
C ALA A 64 1.50 -5.20 -3.39
N PHE A 65 0.67 -4.53 -4.18
CA PHE A 65 1.07 -3.35 -4.95
C PHE A 65 1.54 -2.20 -4.06
N PHE A 66 0.76 -1.86 -3.02
CA PHE A 66 1.14 -0.78 -2.11
C PHE A 66 2.34 -1.15 -1.25
N SER A 67 2.57 -2.43 -0.95
CA SER A 67 3.78 -2.89 -0.25
C SER A 67 5.04 -2.64 -1.07
N ILE A 68 5.00 -2.91 -2.38
CA ILE A 68 6.12 -2.62 -3.29
C ILE A 68 6.35 -1.11 -3.39
N LEU A 69 5.28 -0.34 -3.57
CA LEU A 69 5.36 1.14 -3.61
C LEU A 69 5.93 1.71 -2.31
N PHE A 70 5.56 1.17 -1.16
CA PHE A 70 6.07 1.59 0.14
C PHE A 70 7.58 1.32 0.27
N LEU A 71 8.05 0.14 -0.14
CA LEU A 71 9.47 -0.20 -0.14
C LEU A 71 10.27 0.71 -1.06
N MET A 72 9.83 0.86 -2.31
CA MET A 72 10.47 1.76 -3.29
C MET A 72 10.50 3.21 -2.79
N GLY A 73 9.37 3.70 -2.30
CA GLY A 73 9.24 5.05 -1.77
C GLY A 73 10.18 5.29 -0.58
N SER A 74 10.27 4.32 0.34
CA SER A 74 11.17 4.40 1.50
C SER A 74 12.65 4.50 1.07
N VAL A 75 13.08 3.68 0.12
CA VAL A 75 14.47 3.69 -0.39
C VAL A 75 14.79 5.01 -1.09
N ILE A 76 13.87 5.51 -1.92
CA ILE A 76 14.04 6.78 -2.65
C ILE A 76 14.08 7.96 -1.68
N THR A 77 13.16 8.01 -0.72
CA THR A 77 13.11 9.07 0.28
C THR A 77 14.36 9.06 1.15
N TYR A 78 14.81 7.90 1.63
CA TYR A 78 16.04 7.78 2.42
C TYR A 78 17.28 8.25 1.63
N SER A 79 17.44 7.76 0.40
CA SER A 79 18.55 8.14 -0.48
C SER A 79 18.53 9.63 -0.80
N GLY A 80 17.34 10.20 -0.99
CA GLY A 80 17.13 11.63 -1.23
C GLY A 80 17.54 12.49 -0.04
N ILE A 81 17.11 12.12 1.17
CA ILE A 81 17.50 12.83 2.41
C ILE A 81 19.01 12.73 2.63
N LYS A 82 19.61 11.54 2.43
CA LYS A 82 21.05 11.34 2.55
C LYS A 82 21.83 12.21 1.54
N SER A 83 21.38 12.25 0.28
CA SER A 83 21.98 13.10 -0.76
C SER A 83 21.88 14.59 -0.42
N TRP A 84 20.80 15.02 0.21
CA TRP A 84 20.65 16.41 0.65
C TRP A 84 21.68 16.75 1.73
N ARG A 85 21.84 15.90 2.74
CA ARG A 85 22.82 16.11 3.82
C ARG A 85 24.27 16.20 3.33
N TYR A 86 24.65 15.41 2.31
CA TYR A 86 25.98 15.54 1.70
C TYR A 86 26.17 16.82 0.91
N SER A 87 25.13 17.29 0.21
CA SER A 87 25.19 18.55 -0.52
C SER A 87 25.35 19.76 0.40
N GLU A 88 24.86 19.67 1.64
CA GLU A 88 25.03 20.73 2.64
C GLU A 88 26.39 20.66 3.36
N MET A 89 27.02 19.48 3.42
CA MET A 89 28.35 19.29 4.02
C MET A 89 29.51 19.65 3.08
N LEU A 90 29.29 19.61 1.76
CA LEU A 90 30.29 19.90 0.72
C LEU A 90 30.24 21.38 0.24
N MET A 91 29.39 22.20 0.86
CA MET A 91 29.30 23.66 0.67
C MET A 91 29.90 24.36 1.86
#